data_AF-A0A914YH98-F1
#
_entry.id   AF-A0A914YH98-F1
#
_cell.length_a   1.000
_cell.length_b   1.000
_cell.length_c   1.000
_cell.angle_alpha   90.00
_cell.angle_beta   90.00
_cell.angle_gamma   90.00
#
_symmetry.space_group_name_H-M   'P 1'
#
loop_
_entity.id
_entity.type
_entity.pdbx_description
1 polymer ?
#
loop_
_entity_poly.entity_id
_entity_poly.type
_entity_poly.pdbx_seq_one_letter_code
_entity_poly.pdbx_strand_id
1 'polypeptide(L)'
;MIVCCFFLNLGIPNERKECRRIVDGCIRQIQQIATIWKDVLTDSVYVRALGSLVAYTLSVFTKMVLNKEDITEVDAQEIEKELAILLKAFEDLMKIGGQQTIQAFCEADYHKTKEIIFCLRESLLNIADRWCEGKGPLAHWLKADQIKQLIRALFQNTDRRAQVLENIN
;
A
#
# COMPACT_ATOMS: atom_id res chain seq x y z
N MET A 1 7.22 13.74 14.57
CA MET A 1 6.97 14.81 13.57
C MET A 1 7.81 14.59 12.29
N ILE A 2 7.96 13.37 11.78
CA ILE A 2 8.71 13.07 10.53
C ILE A 2 7.87 12.24 9.54
N VAL A 3 6.72 11.72 9.97
CA VAL A 3 5.94 10.72 9.21
C VAL A 3 4.74 11.33 8.46
N CYS A 4 4.40 12.61 8.69
CA CYS A 4 3.17 13.20 8.14
C CYS A 4 3.25 13.69 6.67
N CYS A 5 4.44 13.87 6.08
CA CYS A 5 4.55 14.53 4.77
C CYS A 5 4.94 13.63 3.59
N PHE A 6 5.02 12.31 3.79
CA PHE A 6 5.66 11.39 2.83
C PHE A 6 5.14 11.46 1.39
N PHE A 7 3.85 11.71 1.22
CA PHE A 7 3.18 11.71 -0.08
C PHE A 7 2.50 13.06 -0.39
N LEU A 8 2.99 14.19 0.13
CA LEU A 8 2.38 15.49 -0.15
C LEU A 8 2.99 16.11 -1.40
N ASN A 9 2.15 16.63 -2.31
CA ASN A 9 2.55 17.41 -3.47
C ASN A 9 3.62 16.75 -4.36
N LEU A 10 3.45 15.46 -4.67
CA LEU A 10 4.32 14.73 -5.59
C LEU A 10 4.22 15.27 -7.03
N GLY A 11 3.32 16.22 -7.33
CA GLY A 11 3.44 17.08 -8.51
C GLY A 11 4.75 17.88 -8.58
N ILE A 12 5.42 18.12 -7.45
CA ILE A 12 6.67 18.90 -7.35
C ILE A 12 7.89 17.97 -7.50
N PRO A 13 8.82 18.22 -8.44
CA PRO A 13 9.97 17.33 -8.69
C PRO A 13 10.86 17.04 -7.47
N ASN A 14 11.04 18.02 -6.57
CA ASN A 14 11.86 17.84 -5.37
C ASN A 14 11.16 16.94 -4.35
N GLU A 15 9.85 17.10 -4.16
CA GLU A 15 9.06 16.24 -3.26
C GLU A 15 9.03 14.79 -3.75
N ARG A 16 8.94 14.57 -5.08
CA ARG A 16 9.07 13.21 -5.66
C ARG A 16 10.41 12.56 -5.33
N LYS A 17 11.50 13.31 -5.53
CA LYS A 17 12.85 12.80 -5.24
C LYS A 17 13.01 12.46 -3.77
N GLU A 18 12.45 13.29 -2.89
CA GLU A 18 12.50 13.05 -1.45
C GLU A 18 11.66 11.84 -1.05
N CYS A 19 10.42 11.72 -1.53
CA CYS A 19 9.57 10.54 -1.35
C CYS A 19 10.31 9.26 -1.77
N ARG A 20 10.90 9.26 -2.98
CA ARG A 20 11.68 8.14 -3.49
C ARG A 20 12.86 7.80 -2.58
N ARG A 21 13.63 8.82 -2.17
CA ARG A 21 14.80 8.66 -1.29
C ARG A 21 14.41 7.99 0.02
N ILE A 22 13.27 8.35 0.59
CA ILE A 22 12.81 7.76 1.85
C ILE A 22 12.25 6.35 1.63
N VAL A 23 11.49 6.07 0.57
CA VAL A 23 11.07 4.67 0.22
C VAL A 23 12.31 3.78 0.12
N ASP A 24 13.29 4.20 -0.68
CA ASP A 24 14.54 3.47 -0.85
C ASP A 24 15.31 3.32 0.48
N GLY A 25 15.27 4.34 1.32
CA GLY A 25 15.82 4.30 2.67
C GLY A 25 15.17 3.21 3.53
N CYS A 26 13.84 3.16 3.57
CA CYS A 26 13.09 2.14 4.31
C CYS A 26 13.41 0.73 3.80
N ILE A 27 13.41 0.53 2.48
CA ILE A 27 13.75 -0.77 1.86
C ILE A 27 15.15 -1.21 2.30
N ARG A 28 16.16 -0.35 2.15
CA ARG A 28 17.55 -0.67 2.51
C ARG A 28 17.70 -1.01 3.98
N GLN A 29 17.08 -0.24 4.88
CA GLN A 29 17.16 -0.50 6.33
C GLN A 29 16.56 -1.86 6.69
N ILE A 30 15.41 -2.21 6.13
CA ILE A 30 14.77 -3.51 6.37
C ILE A 30 15.63 -4.65 5.79
N GLN A 31 16.22 -4.47 4.60
CA GLN A 31 17.13 -5.46 4.01
C GLN A 31 18.40 -5.67 4.86
N GLN A 32 18.95 -4.62 5.45
CA GLN A 32 20.09 -4.71 6.37
C GLN A 32 19.72 -5.49 7.64
N ILE A 33 18.57 -5.17 8.25
CA ILE A 33 18.05 -5.91 9.40
C ILE A 33 17.85 -7.38 9.06
N ALA A 34 17.23 -7.68 7.90
CA ALA A 34 17.03 -9.04 7.43
C ALA A 34 18.35 -9.81 7.27
N THR A 35 19.40 -9.16 6.77
CA THR A 35 20.72 -9.78 6.61
C THR A 35 21.30 -10.17 7.96
N ILE A 36 21.26 -9.27 8.95
CA ILE A 36 21.76 -9.53 10.31
C ILE A 36 20.94 -10.62 10.99
N TRP A 37 19.61 -10.55 10.89
CA TRP A 37 18.69 -11.49 11.55
C TRP A 37 18.82 -12.91 11.00
N LYS A 38 19.14 -13.08 9.72
CA LYS A 38 19.31 -14.39 9.11
C LYS A 38 20.45 -15.20 9.74
N ASP A 39 21.51 -14.51 10.20
CA ASP A 39 22.68 -15.18 10.79
C ASP A 39 22.53 -15.47 12.29
N VAL A 40 21.56 -14.85 12.97
CA VAL A 40 21.38 -14.96 14.43
C VAL A 40 20.08 -15.64 14.85
N LEU A 41 19.07 -15.70 13.98
CA LEU A 41 17.78 -16.34 14.26
C LEU A 41 17.68 -17.69 13.55
N THR A 42 16.89 -18.61 14.13
CA THR A 42 16.49 -19.81 13.40
C THR A 42 15.54 -19.45 12.26
N ASP A 43 15.50 -20.23 11.18
CA ASP A 43 14.66 -19.96 10.01
C ASP A 43 13.20 -19.65 10.35
N SER A 44 12.63 -20.39 11.31
CA SER A 44 11.23 -20.24 11.73
C SER A 44 10.96 -18.93 12.48
N VAL A 45 11.93 -18.45 13.25
CA VAL A 45 11.84 -17.17 13.98
C VAL A 45 12.15 -16.01 13.05
N TYR A 46 13.17 -16.18 12.19
CA TYR A 46 13.56 -15.23 11.17
C TYR A 46 12.39 -14.83 10.26
N VAL A 47 11.72 -15.81 9.64
CA VAL A 47 10.63 -15.53 8.70
C VAL A 47 9.45 -14.82 9.35
N ARG A 48 9.10 -15.18 10.59
CA ARG A 48 8.01 -14.52 11.33
C ARG A 48 8.37 -13.10 11.75
N ALA A 49 9.59 -12.90 12.24
CA ALA A 49 10.07 -11.59 12.67
C ALA A 49 10.15 -10.63 11.46
N LEU A 50 10.76 -11.09 10.36
CA LEU A 50 10.84 -10.32 9.13
C LEU A 50 9.47 -10.05 8.52
N GLY A 51 8.59 -11.06 8.50
CA GLY A 51 7.21 -10.90 8.07
C GLY A 51 6.46 -9.83 8.88
N SER A 52 6.60 -9.85 10.20
CA SER A 52 5.99 -8.82 11.07
C SER A 52 6.51 -7.41 10.77
N LEU A 53 7.81 -7.27 10.52
CA LEU A 53 8.42 -5.98 10.16
C LEU A 53 7.93 -5.48 8.78
N VAL A 54 7.86 -6.37 7.79
CA VAL A 54 7.34 -6.08 6.45
C VAL A 54 5.86 -5.70 6.52
N ALA A 55 5.03 -6.50 7.19
CA ALA A 55 3.61 -6.26 7.38
C ALA A 55 3.36 -4.91 8.05
N TYR A 56 4.07 -4.61 9.15
CA TYR A 56 3.97 -3.33 9.82
C TYR A 56 4.32 -2.17 8.89
N THR A 57 5.41 -2.30 8.12
CA THR A 57 5.84 -1.26 7.17
C THR A 57 4.77 -1.01 6.11
N LEU A 58 4.27 -2.06 5.46
CA LEU A 58 3.15 -1.96 4.51
C LEU A 58 1.91 -1.30 5.15
N SER A 59 1.58 -1.65 6.40
CA SER A 59 0.48 -1.04 7.14
C SER A 59 0.65 0.47 7.32
N VAL A 60 1.88 0.95 7.54
CA VAL A 60 2.18 2.37 7.71
C VAL A 60 1.93 3.12 6.40
N PHE A 61 2.47 2.63 5.29
CA PHE A 61 2.28 3.23 3.97
C PHE A 61 0.81 3.25 3.53
N THR A 62 0.10 2.14 3.71
CA THR A 62 -1.33 2.06 3.37
C THR A 62 -2.17 3.00 4.22
N LYS A 63 -1.90 3.13 5.53
CA LYS A 63 -2.57 4.11 6.40
C LYS A 63 -2.30 5.56 5.95
N MET A 64 -1.09 5.88 5.52
CA MET A 64 -0.78 7.23 5.01
C MET A 64 -1.61 7.58 3.78
N VAL A 65 -1.82 6.64 2.87
CA VAL A 65 -2.66 6.85 1.67
C VAL A 65 -4.12 6.97 2.07
N LEU A 66 -4.63 6.04 2.88
CA LEU A 66 -6.04 6.05 3.30
C LEU A 66 -6.41 7.30 4.10
N ASN A 67 -5.48 7.90 4.83
CA ASN A 67 -5.72 9.12 5.62
C ASN A 67 -5.63 10.42 4.82
N LYS A 68 -5.32 10.38 3.51
CA LYS A 68 -5.34 11.58 2.68
C LYS A 68 -6.77 12.03 2.40
N GLU A 69 -7.00 13.33 2.50
CA GLU A 69 -8.29 13.96 2.18
C GLU A 69 -8.47 14.18 0.67
N ASP A 70 -7.38 14.53 -0.02
CA ASP A 70 -7.35 14.77 -1.47
C ASP A 70 -6.07 14.19 -2.06
N ILE A 71 -6.20 13.55 -3.23
CA ILE A 71 -5.13 12.92 -4.00
C ILE A 71 -5.31 13.36 -5.44
N THR A 72 -4.42 14.22 -5.93
CA THR A 72 -4.41 14.62 -7.33
C THR A 72 -4.06 13.43 -8.23
N GLU A 73 -4.43 13.47 -9.51
CA GLU A 73 -4.10 12.40 -10.47
C GLU A 73 -2.58 12.13 -10.53
N VAL A 74 -1.77 13.19 -10.49
CA VAL A 74 -0.30 13.07 -10.48
C VAL A 74 0.19 12.43 -9.19
N ASP A 75 -0.36 12.82 -8.04
CA ASP A 75 -0.02 12.19 -6.77
C ASP A 75 -0.42 10.72 -6.75
N ALA A 76 -1.61 10.37 -7.27
CA ALA A 76 -2.06 8.98 -7.35
C ALA A 76 -1.09 8.10 -8.14
N GLN A 77 -0.63 8.57 -9.31
CA GLN A 77 0.35 7.88 -10.15
C GLN A 77 1.70 7.68 -9.46
N GLU A 78 2.23 8.71 -8.78
CA GLU A 78 3.52 8.60 -8.10
C GLU A 78 3.42 7.76 -6.81
N ILE A 79 2.33 7.87 -6.04
CA ILE A 79 2.08 7.01 -4.88
C ILE A 79 1.99 5.55 -5.33
N GLU A 80 1.23 5.27 -6.39
CA GLU A 80 1.07 3.93 -6.96
C GLU A 80 2.44 3.31 -7.30
N LYS A 81 3.25 4.04 -8.04
CA LYS A 81 4.60 3.63 -8.44
C LYS A 81 5.50 3.36 -7.24
N GLU A 82 5.53 4.26 -6.26
CA GLU A 82 6.38 4.10 -5.08
C GLU A 82 5.92 2.91 -4.20
N LEU A 83 4.62 2.71 -4.03
CA LEU A 83 4.07 1.54 -3.34
C LEU A 83 4.35 0.24 -4.10
N ALA A 84 4.25 0.24 -5.43
CA ALA A 84 4.57 -0.93 -6.25
C ALA A 84 6.04 -1.33 -6.11
N ILE A 85 6.96 -0.36 -6.07
CA ILE A 85 8.39 -0.62 -5.88
C ILE A 85 8.68 -1.16 -4.47
N LEU A 86 8.07 -0.57 -3.44
CA LEU A 86 8.16 -1.06 -2.07
C LEU A 86 7.66 -2.50 -1.95
N LEU A 87 6.47 -2.77 -2.48
CA LEU A 87 5.84 -4.09 -2.43
C LEU A 87 6.70 -5.13 -3.14
N LYS A 88 7.22 -4.80 -4.33
CA LYS A 88 8.09 -5.70 -5.09
C LYS A 88 9.39 -6.01 -4.34
N ALA A 89 10.02 -5.00 -3.72
CA ALA A 89 11.21 -5.21 -2.91
C ALA A 89 10.95 -6.14 -1.72
N PHE A 90 9.78 -6.05 -1.09
CA PHE A 90 9.40 -6.95 0.00
C PHE A 90 9.00 -8.35 -0.47
N GLU A 91 8.36 -8.48 -1.63
CA GLU A 91 8.15 -9.77 -2.28
C GLU A 91 9.46 -10.50 -2.55
N ASP A 92 10.50 -9.79 -3.01
CA ASP A 92 11.80 -10.37 -3.28
C ASP A 92 12.55 -10.69 -1.97
N LEU A 93 12.46 -9.82 -0.96
CA LEU A 93 13.07 -10.04 0.35
C LEU A 93 12.46 -11.23 1.10
N MET A 94 11.16 -11.44 0.96
CA MET A 94 10.41 -12.55 1.57
C MET A 94 10.48 -13.85 0.74
N LYS A 95 11.35 -13.90 -0.28
CA LYS A 95 11.66 -15.14 -1.00
C LYS A 95 12.72 -15.93 -0.26
N ILE A 96 12.31 -16.73 0.72
CA ILE A 96 13.20 -17.50 1.59
C ILE A 96 13.27 -18.95 1.09
N GLY A 97 14.48 -19.49 0.92
CA GLY A 97 14.67 -20.86 0.41
C GLY A 97 14.08 -21.08 -0.99
N GLY A 98 13.93 -20.02 -1.79
CA GLY A 98 13.31 -20.06 -3.12
C GLY A 98 11.77 -20.01 -3.14
N GLN A 99 11.12 -20.08 -1.97
CA GLN A 99 9.66 -20.03 -1.83
C GLN A 99 9.19 -18.62 -1.48
N GLN A 100 8.04 -18.22 -2.04
CA GLN A 100 7.43 -16.93 -1.72
C GLN A 100 6.68 -17.02 -0.39
N THR A 101 7.15 -16.30 0.64
CA THR A 101 6.59 -16.41 1.99
C THR A 101 5.73 -15.22 2.41
N ILE A 102 5.73 -14.12 1.64
CA ILE A 102 5.03 -12.88 2.02
C ILE A 102 3.53 -13.08 2.26
N GLN A 103 2.86 -13.92 1.46
CA GLN A 103 1.44 -14.18 1.63
C GLN A 103 1.13 -14.95 2.92
N ALA A 104 2.04 -15.83 3.37
CA ALA A 104 1.82 -16.63 4.57
C ALA A 104 2.03 -15.83 5.86
N PHE A 105 2.91 -14.82 5.84
CA PHE A 105 3.30 -14.08 7.06
C PHE A 105 2.84 -12.62 7.08
N CYS A 106 2.40 -12.08 5.94
CA CYS A 106 1.97 -10.70 5.78
C CYS A 106 0.63 -10.58 5.05
N GLU A 107 -0.20 -11.63 5.04
CA GLU A 107 -1.38 -11.78 4.17
C GLU A 107 -2.22 -10.50 4.07
N ALA A 108 -2.72 -10.01 5.21
CA ALA A 108 -3.63 -8.87 5.26
C ALA A 108 -2.99 -7.58 4.70
N ASP A 109 -1.81 -7.20 5.18
CA ASP A 109 -1.14 -5.97 4.76
C ASP A 109 -0.64 -6.05 3.30
N TYR A 110 -0.20 -7.23 2.87
CA TYR A 110 0.21 -7.49 1.49
C TYR A 110 -0.96 -7.30 0.52
N HIS A 111 -2.07 -7.99 0.74
CA HIS A 111 -3.22 -7.88 -0.16
C HIS A 111 -3.91 -6.52 -0.06
N LYS A 112 -4.02 -5.93 1.12
CA LYS A 112 -4.52 -4.56 1.29
C LYS A 112 -3.67 -3.55 0.51
N THR A 113 -2.34 -3.69 0.52
CA THR A 113 -1.45 -2.84 -0.29
C THR A 113 -1.74 -3.00 -1.78
N LYS A 114 -1.91 -4.22 -2.27
CA LYS A 114 -2.24 -4.48 -3.69
C LYS A 114 -3.57 -3.86 -4.11
N GLU A 115 -4.58 -3.94 -3.25
CA GLU A 115 -5.88 -3.35 -3.52
C GLU A 115 -5.84 -1.81 -3.51
N ILE A 116 -5.00 -1.20 -2.65
CA ILE A 116 -4.77 0.25 -2.67
C ILE A 116 -4.03 0.67 -3.96
N ILE A 117 -2.98 -0.06 -4.37
CA ILE A 117 -2.27 0.17 -5.64
C ILE A 117 -3.26 0.09 -6.81
N PHE A 118 -4.15 -0.91 -6.82
CA PHE A 118 -5.21 -1.01 -7.82
C PHE A 118 -6.09 0.25 -7.82
N CYS A 119 -6.59 0.68 -6.67
CA CYS A 119 -7.47 1.86 -6.59
C CYS A 119 -6.79 3.16 -7.04
N LEU A 120 -5.49 3.32 -6.78
CA LEU A 120 -4.74 4.51 -7.19
C LEU A 120 -4.59 4.63 -8.72
N ARG A 121 -4.65 3.50 -9.44
CA ARG A 121 -4.44 3.44 -10.90
C ARG A 121 -5.73 3.44 -11.70
N GLU A 122 -6.79 2.90 -11.13
CA GLU A 122 -7.97 2.47 -11.88
C GLU A 122 -9.11 3.50 -11.85
N SER A 123 -10.03 3.37 -12.81
CA SER A 123 -11.20 4.23 -12.87
C SER A 123 -12.19 3.94 -11.73
N LEU A 124 -13.01 4.94 -11.39
CA LEU A 124 -14.10 4.79 -10.42
C LEU A 124 -15.01 3.57 -10.72
N LEU A 125 -15.27 3.28 -11.99
CA LEU A 125 -16.09 2.12 -12.40
C LEU A 125 -15.39 0.81 -12.07
N ASN A 126 -14.11 0.67 -12.44
CA ASN A 126 -13.34 -0.54 -12.16
C ASN A 126 -13.21 -0.79 -10.64
N ILE A 127 -13.12 0.28 -9.84
CA ILE A 127 -13.13 0.18 -8.37
C ILE A 127 -14.49 -0.30 -7.87
N ALA A 128 -15.60 0.25 -8.38
CA ALA A 128 -16.95 -0.19 -8.03
C ALA A 128 -17.20 -1.67 -8.41
N ASP A 129 -16.76 -2.06 -9.61
CA ASP A 129 -16.87 -3.44 -10.08
C ASP A 129 -16.05 -4.41 -9.23
N ARG A 130 -14.84 -4.01 -8.82
CA ARG A 130 -13.99 -4.82 -7.92
C ARG A 130 -14.50 -4.85 -6.48
N TRP A 131 -15.27 -3.85 -6.04
CA TRP A 131 -16.02 -3.87 -4.79
C TRP A 131 -17.19 -4.84 -4.83
N CYS A 132 -17.94 -4.86 -5.95
CA CYS A 132 -19.07 -5.76 -6.22
C CYS A 132 -20.05 -5.84 -5.04
N GLU A 133 -20.63 -4.70 -4.64
CA GLU A 133 -21.61 -4.61 -3.53
C GLU A 133 -21.11 -5.26 -2.22
N GLY A 134 -19.80 -5.18 -1.93
CA GLY A 134 -19.19 -5.74 -0.73
C GLY A 134 -18.86 -7.23 -0.82
N LYS A 135 -19.00 -7.85 -1.99
CA LYS A 135 -18.72 -9.28 -2.24
C LYS A 135 -17.45 -9.50 -3.08
N GLY A 136 -16.86 -8.43 -3.61
CA GLY A 136 -15.71 -8.49 -4.49
C GLY A 136 -14.37 -8.58 -3.76
N PRO A 137 -13.26 -8.81 -4.49
CA PRO A 137 -11.91 -8.92 -3.92
C PRO A 137 -11.50 -7.72 -3.07
N LEU A 138 -11.97 -6.52 -3.43
CA LEU A 138 -11.66 -5.29 -2.71
C LEU A 138 -12.25 -5.29 -1.30
N ALA A 139 -13.47 -5.80 -1.14
CA ALA A 139 -14.19 -5.87 0.13
C ALA A 139 -13.59 -6.89 1.11
N HIS A 140 -12.78 -7.84 0.61
CA HIS A 140 -12.09 -8.80 1.46
C HIS A 140 -10.97 -8.15 2.28
N TRP A 141 -10.34 -7.09 1.76
CA TRP A 141 -9.14 -6.48 2.35
C TRP A 141 -9.34 -5.04 2.86
N LEU A 142 -10.40 -4.37 2.41
CA LEU A 142 -10.72 -2.99 2.78
C LEU A 142 -12.17 -2.90 3.26
N LYS A 143 -12.37 -2.08 4.31
CA LYS A 143 -13.70 -1.79 4.83
C LYS A 143 -14.41 -0.77 3.94
N ALA A 144 -15.74 -0.78 3.95
CA ALA A 144 -16.57 0.16 3.18
C ALA A 144 -16.18 1.63 3.42
N ASP A 145 -15.97 2.01 4.67
CA ASP A 145 -15.53 3.34 5.11
C ASP A 145 -14.15 3.72 4.54
N GLN A 146 -13.22 2.76 4.45
CA GLN A 146 -11.91 2.99 3.84
C GLN A 146 -12.01 3.22 2.33
N ILE A 147 -12.84 2.43 1.64
CA ILE A 147 -13.08 2.61 0.19
C ILE A 147 -13.80 3.92 -0.09
N LYS A 148 -14.82 4.28 0.70
CA LYS A 148 -15.52 5.56 0.58
C LYS A 148 -14.56 6.73 0.73
N GLN A 149 -13.67 6.69 1.72
CA GLN A 149 -12.66 7.72 1.91
C GLN A 149 -11.71 7.81 0.72
N LEU A 150 -11.18 6.67 0.25
CA LEU A 150 -10.26 6.63 -0.87
C LEU A 150 -10.90 7.15 -2.18
N ILE A 151 -12.15 6.78 -2.46
CA ILE A 151 -12.90 7.29 -3.62
C ILE A 151 -13.11 8.81 -3.52
N ARG A 152 -13.40 9.34 -2.32
CA ARG A 152 -13.54 10.79 -2.13
C ARG A 152 -12.23 11.53 -2.36
N ALA A 153 -11.11 10.95 -1.96
CA ALA A 153 -9.79 11.52 -2.14
C ALA A 153 -9.33 11.48 -3.60
N LEU A 154 -9.68 10.44 -4.37
CA LEU A 154 -9.19 10.25 -5.74
C LEU A 154 -10.05 10.94 -6.82
N PHE A 155 -11.36 11.08 -6.59
CA PHE A 155 -12.28 11.50 -7.64
C PHE A 155 -13.03 12.77 -7.23
N GLN A 156 -13.17 13.68 -8.19
CA GLN A 156 -13.94 14.92 -8.04
C GLN A 156 -15.40 14.66 -7.67
N ASN A 157 -16.01 15.64 -7.00
CA ASN A 157 -17.41 15.54 -6.61
C ASN A 157 -18.34 15.62 -7.83
N THR A 158 -18.91 14.48 -8.20
CA THR A 158 -19.81 14.32 -9.35
C THR A 158 -20.96 13.40 -8.98
N ASP A 159 -22.09 13.48 -9.70
CA ASP A 159 -23.25 12.61 -9.49
C ASP A 159 -22.89 11.13 -9.62
N ARG A 160 -22.01 10.80 -10.58
CA ARG A 160 -21.48 9.44 -10.75
C ARG A 160 -20.74 8.95 -9.51
N ARG A 161 -19.92 9.80 -8.88
CA ARG A 161 -19.23 9.46 -7.62
C ARG A 161 -20.23 9.25 -6.48
N ALA A 162 -21.24 10.11 -6.38
CA ALA A 162 -22.27 9.98 -5.35
C ALA A 162 -23.01 8.64 -5.45
N GLN A 163 -23.46 8.26 -6.66
CA GLN A 163 -24.13 6.98 -6.92
C GLN A 163 -23.26 5.77 -6.55
N VAL A 164 -21.96 5.78 -6.89
CA VAL A 164 -21.05 4.69 -6.50
C VAL A 164 -20.89 4.61 -4.98
N LEU A 165 -20.77 5.75 -4.30
CA LEU A 165 -20.62 5.80 -2.84
C LEU A 165 -21.86 5.29 -2.10
N GLU A 166 -23.06 5.46 -2.65
CA GLU A 166 -24.31 4.92 -2.12
C GLU A 166 -24.34 3.38 -2.18
N ASN A 167 -23.72 2.78 -3.19
CA ASN A 167 -23.67 1.32 -3.38
C ASN A 167 -22.58 0.62 -2.57
N ILE A 168 -21.73 1.38 -1.86
CA ILE A 168 -20.74 0.83 -0.95
C ILE A 168 -21.36 0.79 0.44
N ASN A 169 -21.77 -0.40 0.90
CA ASN A 169 -22.37 -0.60 2.23
C ASN A 169 -21.39 -1.22 3.22
#